data_AF-A0A9P7DLV7-F1
#
_entry.id   AF-A0A9P7DLV7-F1
#
_cell.length_a   1.000
_cell.length_b   1.000
_cell.length_c   1.000
_cell.angle_alpha   90.00
_cell.angle_beta   90.00
_cell.angle_gamma   90.00
#
_symmetry.space_group_name_H-M   'P 1'
#
loop_
_entity.id
_entity.type
_entity.pdbx_description
1 polymer ?
#
loop_
_entity_poly.entity_id
_entity_poly.type
_entity_poly.pdbx_seq_one_letter_code
_entity_poly.pdbx_strand_id
1 'polypeptide(L)'
;KVVSAIAAVELPVGQWPDFNTSDDTNLKIATLQAIGYICETIKPEVLALRSNEILTAVIHGAHKEEPSSEVQLAAVHALFNSLEFVRDNFDREGERNYIMQVICEATQNPSVSVQVGAFRRLVKIVALYYDKTAFYMEQALFGV
;
A
#
# COMPACT_ATOMS: atom_id res chain seq x y z
N LYS A 1 -8.28 16.31 3.64
CA LYS A 1 -9.48 16.81 2.93
C LYS A 1 -9.14 17.79 1.80
N VAL A 2 -8.26 18.77 1.98
CA VAL A 2 -7.87 19.68 0.88
C VAL A 2 -7.06 18.95 -0.20
N VAL A 3 -6.02 18.20 0.16
CA VAL A 3 -5.17 17.46 -0.81
C VAL A 3 -5.96 16.42 -1.61
N SER A 4 -6.87 15.66 -0.98
CA SER A 4 -7.72 14.69 -1.67
C SER A 4 -8.73 15.35 -2.62
N ALA A 5 -9.25 16.54 -2.26
CA ALA A 5 -10.16 17.29 -3.11
C ALA A 5 -9.44 17.91 -4.32
N ILE A 6 -8.21 18.39 -4.13
CA ILE A 6 -7.34 18.88 -5.21
C ILE A 6 -6.99 17.72 -6.15
N ALA A 7 -6.54 16.59 -5.61
CA ALA A 7 -6.24 15.39 -6.40
C ALA A 7 -7.48 14.88 -7.17
N ALA A 8 -8.68 14.92 -6.57
CA ALA A 8 -9.90 14.53 -7.28
C ALA A 8 -10.17 15.38 -8.56
N VAL A 9 -9.65 16.61 -8.61
CA VAL A 9 -9.74 17.51 -9.77
C VAL A 9 -8.54 17.39 -10.71
N GLU A 10 -7.33 17.27 -10.17
CA GLU A 10 -6.07 17.27 -10.92
C GLU A 10 -5.75 15.92 -11.58
N LEU A 11 -6.10 14.80 -10.94
CA LEU A 11 -5.75 13.47 -11.44
C LEU A 11 -6.46 13.10 -12.75
N PRO A 12 -7.77 13.41 -12.95
CA PRO A 12 -8.44 13.17 -14.24
C PRO A 12 -7.86 13.98 -15.41
N VAL A 13 -7.18 15.10 -15.14
CA VAL A 13 -6.54 15.95 -16.16
C VAL A 13 -5.03 15.69 -16.29
N GLY A 14 -4.51 14.65 -15.63
CA GLY A 14 -3.15 14.17 -15.79
C GLY A 14 -2.09 14.91 -14.97
N GLN A 15 -2.48 15.75 -14.01
CA GLN A 15 -1.55 16.37 -13.07
C GLN A 15 -1.43 15.50 -11.82
N TRP A 16 -0.31 14.78 -11.70
CA TRP A 16 -0.02 13.87 -10.60
C TRP A 16 1.16 14.43 -9.79
N PRO A 17 1.04 14.61 -8.46
CA PRO A 17 2.15 15.09 -7.65
C PRO A 17 3.22 14.00 -7.47
N ASP A 18 4.50 14.36 -7.50
CA ASP A 18 5.58 13.43 -7.16
C ASP A 18 5.56 13.13 -5.66
N PHE A 19 5.35 11.86 -5.30
CA PHE A 19 5.14 11.44 -3.91
C PHE A 19 6.44 11.18 -3.12
N ASN A 20 7.63 11.57 -3.62
CA ASN A 20 8.91 11.07 -3.11
C ASN A 20 10.01 12.13 -2.82
N THR A 21 10.95 11.74 -1.94
CA THR A 21 12.22 12.40 -1.49
C THR A 21 12.20 13.39 -0.33
N SER A 22 11.39 13.19 0.71
CA SER A 22 11.61 13.90 1.98
C SER A 22 12.16 12.96 3.05
N ASP A 23 13.26 13.36 3.68
CA ASP A 23 13.79 12.71 4.89
C ASP A 23 13.00 13.12 6.15
N ASP A 24 12.08 14.08 6.02
CA ASP A 24 11.22 14.52 7.12
C ASP A 24 10.11 13.52 7.39
N THR A 25 10.12 12.93 8.59
CA THR A 25 9.15 11.95 9.05
C THR A 25 7.70 12.46 8.96
N ASN A 26 7.45 13.72 9.33
CA ASN A 26 6.10 14.28 9.31
C ASN A 26 5.60 14.46 7.87
N LEU A 27 6.48 14.87 6.95
CA LEU A 27 6.14 14.96 5.53
C LEU A 27 5.85 13.59 4.92
N LYS A 28 6.61 12.55 5.28
CA LYS A 28 6.31 11.17 4.88
C LYS A 28 4.93 10.73 5.37
N ILE A 29 4.63 10.93 6.65
CA ILE A 29 3.33 10.59 7.25
C ILE A 29 2.20 11.34 6.54
N ALA A 30 2.33 12.67 6.37
CA ALA A 30 1.31 13.49 5.74
C ALA A 30 1.06 13.07 4.28
N THR A 31 2.13 12.75 3.55
CA THR A 31 2.06 12.26 2.17
C THR A 31 1.34 10.92 2.09
N LEU A 32 1.70 9.95 2.93
CA LEU A 32 1.06 8.62 2.95
C LEU A 32 -0.41 8.70 3.37
N GLN A 33 -0.75 9.57 4.33
CA GLN A 33 -2.14 9.84 4.69
C GLN A 33 -2.92 10.45 3.53
N ALA A 34 -2.32 11.40 2.79
CA ALA A 34 -2.93 11.99 1.61
C ALA A 34 -3.19 10.92 0.53
N ILE A 35 -2.22 10.04 0.26
CA ILE A 35 -2.40 8.87 -0.62
C ILE A 35 -3.57 8.02 -0.13
N GLY A 36 -3.64 7.69 1.16
CA GLY A 36 -4.73 6.90 1.73
C GLY A 36 -6.11 7.51 1.49
N TYR A 37 -6.25 8.83 1.65
CA TYR A 37 -7.48 9.55 1.35
C TYR A 37 -7.81 9.60 -0.14
N ILE A 38 -6.80 9.75 -1.00
CA ILE A 38 -6.96 9.69 -2.46
C ILE A 38 -7.52 8.32 -2.86
N CYS A 39 -6.92 7.24 -2.33
CA CYS A 39 -7.34 5.86 -2.59
C CYS A 39 -8.75 5.56 -2.08
N GLU A 40 -9.21 6.25 -1.04
CA GLU A 40 -10.57 6.11 -0.49
C GLU A 40 -11.61 6.89 -1.31
N THR A 41 -11.23 8.05 -1.85
CA THR A 41 -12.18 9.02 -2.42
C THR A 41 -12.33 8.87 -3.93
N ILE A 42 -11.25 8.54 -4.63
CA ILE A 42 -11.22 8.50 -6.09
C ILE A 42 -11.57 7.11 -6.58
N LYS A 43 -12.32 7.06 -7.69
CA LYS A 43 -12.73 5.82 -8.32
C LYS A 43 -11.52 4.92 -8.67
N PRO A 44 -11.56 3.63 -8.31
CA PRO A 44 -10.50 2.65 -8.61
C PRO A 44 -9.99 2.69 -10.05
N GLU A 45 -10.86 2.88 -11.03
CA GLU A 45 -10.50 2.86 -12.46
C GLU A 45 -9.60 4.03 -12.85
N VAL A 46 -9.72 5.18 -12.17
CA VAL A 46 -8.86 6.34 -12.39
C VAL A 46 -7.48 6.11 -11.78
N LEU A 47 -7.44 5.49 -10.59
CA LEU A 47 -6.21 5.24 -9.85
C LEU A 47 -5.41 4.06 -10.40
N ALA A 48 -6.06 3.10 -11.05
CA ALA A 48 -5.41 1.95 -11.69
C ALA A 48 -4.31 2.38 -12.69
N LEU A 49 -4.52 3.48 -13.40
CA LEU A 49 -3.56 4.08 -14.35
C LEU A 49 -2.26 4.57 -13.67
N ARG A 50 -2.30 4.77 -12.34
CA ARG A 50 -1.19 5.27 -11.51
C ARG A 50 -0.84 4.32 -10.38
N SER A 51 -1.30 3.07 -10.46
CA SER A 51 -1.12 2.03 -9.44
C SER A 51 0.34 1.81 -9.07
N ASN A 52 1.25 1.76 -10.06
CA ASN A 52 2.69 1.59 -9.83
C ASN A 52 3.29 2.72 -8.98
N GLU A 53 2.93 3.97 -9.26
CA GLU A 53 3.46 5.15 -8.56
C GLU A 53 2.96 5.17 -7.10
N ILE A 54 1.66 4.91 -6.91
CA ILE A 54 1.03 4.79 -5.60
C ILE A 54 1.68 3.66 -4.80
N LEU A 55 1.79 2.46 -5.39
CA LEU A 55 2.38 1.30 -4.72
C LEU A 55 3.85 1.52 -4.38
N THR A 56 4.62 2.18 -5.24
CA THR A 56 6.03 2.48 -4.95
C THR A 56 6.15 3.32 -3.68
N ALA A 57 5.38 4.40 -3.56
CA ALA A 57 5.40 5.26 -2.37
C ALA A 57 4.91 4.51 -1.12
N VAL A 58 3.82 3.76 -1.24
CA VAL A 58 3.21 3.03 -0.11
C VAL A 58 4.10 1.88 0.36
N ILE A 59 4.64 1.07 -0.55
CA ILE A 59 5.49 -0.08 -0.19
C ILE A 59 6.83 0.40 0.37
N HIS A 60 7.39 1.49 -0.15
CA HIS A 60 8.59 2.11 0.41
C HIS A 60 8.37 2.55 1.87
N GLY A 61 7.27 3.24 2.16
CA GLY A 61 6.94 3.66 3.52
C GLY A 61 6.62 2.49 4.48
N ALA A 62 6.15 1.35 3.96
CA ALA A 62 5.84 0.16 4.76
C ALA A 62 7.06 -0.77 4.97
N HIS A 63 8.17 -0.53 4.28
CA HIS A 63 9.35 -1.40 4.31
C HIS A 63 9.95 -1.51 5.72
N LYS A 64 10.53 -2.67 6.05
CA LYS A 64 11.10 -2.93 7.39
C LYS A 64 12.24 -1.99 7.79
N GLU A 65 12.93 -1.40 6.80
CA GLU A 65 14.05 -0.48 7.02
C GLU A 65 13.61 0.96 7.31
N GLU A 66 12.32 1.29 7.15
CA GLU A 66 11.81 2.60 7.55
C GLU A 66 11.88 2.75 9.08
N PRO A 67 12.64 3.74 9.61
CA PRO A 67 12.89 3.86 11.04
C PRO A 67 11.66 4.28 11.85
N SER A 68 10.70 4.99 11.26
CA SER A 68 9.50 5.43 11.98
C SER A 68 8.35 4.44 11.83
N SER A 69 7.93 3.87 12.96
CA SER A 69 6.73 3.02 13.01
C SER A 69 5.45 3.80 12.65
N GLU A 70 5.42 5.11 12.85
CA GLU A 70 4.30 5.97 12.44
C GLU A 70 4.23 6.12 10.90
N VAL A 71 5.38 6.23 10.23
CA VAL A 71 5.45 6.19 8.75
C VAL A 71 4.98 4.83 8.24
N GLN A 72 5.50 3.74 8.82
CA GLN A 72 5.07 2.39 8.47
C GLN A 72 3.57 2.19 8.68
N LEU A 73 3.01 2.69 9.78
CA LEU A 73 1.58 2.61 10.04
C LEU A 73 0.76 3.41 9.02
N ALA A 74 1.18 4.62 8.66
CA ALA A 74 0.51 5.44 7.65
C ALA A 74 0.54 4.75 6.27
N ALA A 75 1.67 4.16 5.90
CA ALA A 75 1.84 3.40 4.66
C ALA A 75 0.95 2.15 4.62
N VAL A 76 1.01 1.33 5.68
CA VAL A 76 0.13 0.16 5.81
C VAL A 76 -1.32 0.61 5.74
N HIS A 77 -1.70 1.73 6.36
CA HIS A 77 -3.04 2.28 6.25
C HIS A 77 -3.45 2.58 4.80
N ALA A 78 -2.63 3.33 4.08
CA ALA A 78 -2.85 3.65 2.66
C ALA A 78 -2.99 2.40 1.78
N LEU A 79 -2.21 1.35 2.07
CA LEU A 79 -2.22 0.09 1.31
C LEU A 79 -3.59 -0.58 1.23
N PHE A 80 -4.45 -0.43 2.25
CA PHE A 80 -5.76 -1.12 2.21
C PHE A 80 -6.68 -0.61 1.13
N ASN A 81 -6.71 0.70 0.91
CA ASN A 81 -7.55 1.27 -0.13
C ASN A 81 -6.90 1.07 -1.50
N SER A 82 -5.57 1.03 -1.59
CA SER A 82 -4.90 0.76 -2.86
C SER A 82 -5.11 -0.67 -3.38
N LEU A 83 -5.36 -1.64 -2.49
CA LEU A 83 -5.69 -3.02 -2.87
C LEU A 83 -6.93 -3.14 -3.78
N GLU A 84 -7.79 -2.12 -3.90
CA GLU A 84 -8.98 -2.18 -4.78
C GLU A 84 -8.64 -2.05 -6.27
N PHE A 85 -7.48 -1.50 -6.62
CA PHE A 85 -7.15 -1.13 -8.02
C PHE A 85 -5.77 -1.60 -8.49
N VAL A 86 -5.14 -2.54 -7.78
CA VAL A 86 -3.78 -3.04 -8.08
C VAL A 86 -3.79 -4.48 -8.61
N ARG A 87 -4.88 -4.88 -9.27
CA ARG A 87 -5.02 -6.25 -9.80
C ARG A 87 -3.91 -6.59 -10.79
N ASP A 88 -3.59 -5.68 -11.71
CA ASP A 88 -2.53 -5.87 -12.70
C ASP A 88 -1.15 -6.03 -12.05
N ASN A 89 -0.91 -5.41 -10.89
CA ASN A 89 0.31 -5.59 -10.09
C ASN A 89 0.34 -6.98 -9.45
N PHE A 90 -0.80 -7.47 -8.94
CA PHE A 90 -0.91 -8.82 -8.38
C PHE A 90 -0.83 -9.93 -9.45
N ASP A 91 -1.23 -9.65 -10.69
CA ASP A 91 -1.02 -10.57 -11.82
C ASP A 91 0.47 -10.71 -12.19
N ARG A 92 1.28 -9.67 -11.94
CA ARG A 92 2.74 -9.68 -12.13
C ARG A 92 3.42 -10.32 -10.92
N GLU A 93 3.93 -11.54 -11.10
CA GLU A 93 4.52 -12.33 -10.00
C GLU A 93 5.60 -11.60 -9.19
N GLY A 94 6.54 -10.91 -9.84
CA GLY A 94 7.61 -10.19 -9.15
C GLY A 94 7.08 -9.09 -8.21
N GLU A 95 6.10 -8.32 -8.68
CA GLU A 95 5.47 -7.26 -7.89
C GLU A 95 4.61 -7.83 -6.77
N ARG A 96 3.81 -8.86 -7.07
CA ARG A 96 3.03 -9.59 -6.07
C ARG A 96 3.91 -10.14 -4.94
N ASN A 97 4.99 -10.83 -5.29
CA ASN A 97 5.95 -11.38 -4.33
C ASN A 97 6.53 -10.29 -3.43
N TYR A 98 6.90 -9.15 -4.02
CA TYR A 98 7.46 -8.03 -3.25
C TYR A 98 6.44 -7.42 -2.29
N ILE A 99 5.20 -7.17 -2.75
CA ILE A 99 4.11 -6.67 -1.90
C ILE A 99 3.85 -7.64 -0.74
N MET A 100 3.73 -8.94 -1.04
CA MET A 100 3.49 -9.98 -0.03
C MET A 100 4.63 -10.05 0.98
N GLN A 101 5.89 -9.98 0.53
CA GLN A 101 7.05 -9.94 1.43
C GLN A 101 6.96 -8.76 2.40
N VAL A 102 6.75 -7.54 1.90
CA VAL A 102 6.70 -6.33 2.76
C VAL A 102 5.56 -6.40 3.77
N ILE A 103 4.38 -6.89 3.37
CA ILE A 103 3.25 -7.04 4.30
C ILE A 103 3.54 -8.11 5.35
N CYS A 104 4.10 -9.26 4.95
CA CYS A 104 4.47 -10.33 5.88
C CYS A 104 5.54 -9.86 6.87
N GLU A 105 6.56 -9.12 6.42
CA GLU A 105 7.55 -8.50 7.31
C GLU A 105 6.88 -7.51 8.28
N ALA A 106 5.91 -6.71 7.83
CA ALA A 106 5.15 -5.79 8.68
C ALA A 106 4.29 -6.50 9.75
N THR A 107 3.89 -7.77 9.54
CA THR A 107 3.23 -8.57 10.60
C THR A 107 4.15 -8.90 11.77
N GLN A 108 5.47 -8.81 11.56
CA GLN A 108 6.51 -9.07 12.56
C GLN A 108 7.07 -7.78 13.17
N ASN A 109 6.50 -6.62 12.84
CA ASN A 109 6.94 -5.32 13.35
C ASN A 109 6.79 -5.24 14.88
N PRO A 110 7.71 -4.60 15.63
CA PRO A 110 7.58 -4.46 17.08
C PRO A 110 6.37 -3.60 17.51
N SER A 111 5.87 -2.73 16.63
CA SER A 111 4.66 -1.94 16.87
C SER A 111 3.39 -2.76 16.60
N VAL A 112 2.62 -3.01 17.67
CA VAL A 112 1.33 -3.73 17.59
C VAL A 112 0.36 -3.08 16.60
N SER A 113 0.37 -1.75 16.49
CA SER A 113 -0.49 -1.03 15.54
C SER A 113 -0.14 -1.37 14.09
N VAL A 114 1.15 -1.48 13.76
CA VAL A 114 1.62 -1.88 12.43
C VAL A 114 1.24 -3.34 12.16
N GLN A 115 1.45 -4.24 13.14
CA GLN A 115 1.06 -5.65 13.02
C GLN A 115 -0.43 -5.82 12.70
N VAL A 116 -1.30 -5.19 13.49
CA VAL A 116 -2.76 -5.24 13.28
C VAL A 116 -3.14 -4.65 11.92
N GLY A 117 -2.48 -3.56 11.54
CA GLY A 117 -2.61 -2.96 10.21
C GLY A 117 -2.30 -3.97 9.11
N ALA A 118 -1.15 -4.65 9.19
CA ALA A 118 -0.65 -5.61 8.20
C ALA A 118 -1.55 -6.85 8.10
N PHE A 119 -1.97 -7.44 9.23
CA PHE A 119 -2.89 -8.58 9.22
C PHE A 119 -4.22 -8.25 8.53
N ARG A 120 -4.76 -7.04 8.73
CA ARG A 120 -5.96 -6.60 8.00
C ARG A 120 -5.73 -6.54 6.49
N ARG A 121 -4.51 -6.26 6.02
CA ARG A 121 -4.19 -6.23 4.57
C ARG A 121 -4.07 -7.64 4.03
N LEU A 122 -3.49 -8.59 4.79
CA LEU A 122 -3.50 -10.00 4.40
C LEU A 122 -4.93 -10.53 4.22
N VAL A 123 -5.84 -10.23 5.16
CA VAL A 123 -7.26 -10.61 5.03
C VAL A 123 -7.87 -10.04 3.75
N LYS A 124 -7.62 -8.76 3.46
CA LYS A 124 -8.15 -8.11 2.25
C LYS A 124 -7.54 -8.69 0.96
N ILE A 125 -6.24 -8.99 0.96
CA ILE A 125 -5.56 -9.64 -0.18
C ILE A 125 -6.18 -10.99 -0.47
N VAL A 126 -6.37 -11.83 0.55
CA VAL A 126 -7.00 -13.15 0.37
C VAL A 126 -8.43 -13.01 -0.16
N ALA A 127 -9.18 -11.99 0.28
CA ALA A 127 -10.54 -11.74 -0.20
C ALA A 127 -10.59 -11.27 -1.67
N LEU A 128 -9.66 -10.43 -2.10
CA LEU A 128 -9.64 -9.85 -3.45
C LEU A 128 -8.91 -10.71 -4.49
N TYR A 129 -7.88 -11.45 -4.04
CA TYR A 129 -6.89 -12.11 -4.90
C TYR A 129 -6.70 -13.57 -4.51
N TYR A 130 -7.76 -14.25 -4.06
CA TYR A 130 -7.71 -15.64 -3.60
C TYR A 130 -6.93 -16.56 -4.58
N ASP A 131 -7.19 -16.42 -5.87
CA ASP A 131 -6.53 -17.19 -6.96
C ASP A 131 -5.01 -16.97 -7.02
N LYS A 132 -4.51 -15.87 -6.46
CA LYS A 132 -3.08 -15.52 -6.39
C LYS A 132 -2.41 -15.91 -5.08
N THR A 133 -3.18 -16.37 -4.08
CA THR A 133 -2.64 -16.61 -2.72
C THR A 133 -2.21 -18.04 -2.43
N ALA A 134 -2.58 -19.00 -3.29
CA ALA A 134 -2.34 -20.44 -3.07
C ALA A 134 -0.88 -20.76 -2.73
N PHE A 135 0.06 -20.25 -3.53
CA PHE A 135 1.50 -20.46 -3.34
C PHE A 135 1.99 -20.01 -1.95
N TYR A 136 1.60 -18.80 -1.50
CA TYR A 136 2.03 -18.29 -0.19
C TYR A 136 1.39 -19.04 0.97
N MET A 137 0.14 -19.49 0.81
CA MET A 137 -0.55 -20.28 1.82
C MET A 137 0.11 -21.64 1.99
N GLU A 138 0.50 -22.30 0.90
CA GLU A 138 1.23 -23.56 0.98
C GLU A 138 2.57 -23.39 1.69
N GLN A 139 3.36 -22.38 1.32
CA GLN A 139 4.62 -22.07 1.99
C GLN A 139 4.42 -21.75 3.49
N ALA A 140 3.40 -20.97 3.83
CA ALA A 140 3.15 -20.56 5.22
C ALA A 140 2.62 -21.71 6.10
N LEU A 141 1.81 -22.61 5.55
CA LEU A 141 1.19 -23.72 6.30
C LEU A 141 2.09 -24.96 6.38
N PHE A 142 2.83 -25.24 5.32
CA PHE A 142 3.59 -26.48 5.19
C PHE A 142 5.11 -26.27 5.24
N GLY A 143 5.61 -25.05 5.07
CA GLY A 143 7.04 -24.73 5.15
C GLY A 143 7.88 -25.39 4.07
N VAL A 144 7.27 -25.81 2.96
CA VAL A 144 7.90 -26.49 1.81
C VAL A 144 8.19 -25.55 0.65
#